data_AF-A0A8H5LIL1-F1
#
_entry.id   AF-A0A8H5LIL1-F1
#
_cell.length_a   1.000
_cell.length_b   1.000
_cell.length_c   1.000
_cell.angle_alpha   90.00
_cell.angle_beta   90.00
_cell.angle_gamma   90.00
#
_symmetry.space_group_name_H-M   'P 1'
#
loop_
_entity.id
_entity.type
_entity.pdbx_description
1 polymer ?
#
loop_
_entity_poly.entity_id
_entity_poly.type
_entity_poly.pdbx_seq_one_letter_code
_entity_poly.pdbx_strand_id
1 'polypeptide(L)' 'MPPPALLHRHVHFFVLYVDPVLGVFTGVLAYYLHETHPRTALPPDQRLMELIRWKREKTQREREEKLRALDTAGQ' A
#
# COMPACT_ATOMS: atom_id res chain seq x y z
N MET A 1 42.12 5.18 9.80
CA MET A 1 40.92 5.82 9.24
C MET A 1 40.14 4.76 8.48
N PRO A 2 38.93 4.37 8.88
CA PRO A 2 38.16 3.35 8.17
C PRO A 2 37.56 3.92 6.87
N PRO A 3 37.51 3.13 5.77
CA PRO A 3 37.06 3.60 4.46
C PRO A 3 35.53 3.80 4.40
N PRO A 4 35.04 4.88 3.74
CA PRO A 4 33.63 5.29 3.72
C PRO A 4 32.69 4.43 2.84
N ALA A 5 33.15 3.29 2.32
CA ALA A 5 32.45 2.52 1.30
C ALA A 5 31.27 1.68 1.81
N LEU A 6 31.18 1.40 3.11
CA LEU A 6 30.17 0.49 3.66
C LEU A 6 28.79 1.14 3.89
N LEU A 7 28.73 2.46 4.03
CA LEU A 7 27.47 3.17 4.29
C LEU A 7 26.63 3.38 3.02
N HIS A 8 27.26 3.50 1.85
CA HIS A 8 26.56 3.77 0.58
C HIS A 8 25.70 2.59 0.11
N ARG A 9 26.05 1.35 0.49
CA ARG A 9 25.36 0.14 0.00
C ARG A 9 23.98 -0.08 0.62
N HIS A 10 23.75 0.39 1.85
CA HIS A 10 22.45 0.28 2.51
C HIS A 10 21.49 1.40 2.10
N VAL A 11 21.99 2.63 1.96
CA VAL A 11 21.16 3.76 1.52
C VAL A 11 20.68 3.55 0.09
N HIS A 12 21.52 3.03 -0.80
CA HIS A 12 21.13 2.74 -2.18
C HIS A 12 20.01 1.67 -2.25
N PHE A 13 20.09 0.62 -1.44
CA PHE A 13 19.07 -0.43 -1.40
C PHE A 13 17.75 0.09 -0.81
N PHE A 14 17.82 0.96 0.20
CA PHE A 14 16.66 1.58 0.82
C PHE A 14 15.97 2.57 -0.13
N VAL A 15 16.74 3.43 -0.81
CA VAL A 15 16.23 4.37 -1.82
C VAL A 15 15.61 3.63 -3.00
N LEU A 16 16.28 2.59 -3.55
CA LEU A 16 15.72 1.78 -4.65
C LEU A 16 14.39 1.11 -4.31
N TYR A 17 14.15 0.79 -3.04
CA TYR A 17 12.95 0.09 -2.62
C TYR A 17 11.84 1.06 -2.20
N VAL A 18 12.19 2.20 -1.62
CA VAL A 18 11.24 3.16 -1.05
C VAL A 18 10.76 4.18 -2.10
N ASP A 19 11.61 4.65 -3.01
CA ASP A 19 11.22 5.57 -4.09
C ASP A 19 10.08 5.05 -4.98
N PRO A 20 10.08 3.80 -5.49
CA PRO A 20 8.99 3.32 -6.33
C PRO A 20 7.68 3.13 -5.54
N VAL A 21 7.77 2.73 -4.27
CA VAL A 21 6.60 2.63 -3.39
C VAL A 21 6.01 4.01 -3.13
N LEU A 22 6.85 5.01 -2.83
CA LEU A 22 6.45 6.40 -2.66
C LEU A 22 5.91 7.02 -3.96
N GLY A 23 6.50 6.71 -5.11
CA GLY A 23 6.06 7.20 -6.42
C GLY A 23 4.67 6.68 -6.78
N VAL A 24 4.43 5.37 -6.59
CA VAL A 24 3.10 4.77 -6.79
C VAL A 24 2.09 5.33 -5.78
N PHE A 25 2.47 5.45 -4.51
CA PHE A 25 1.59 6.00 -3.48
C PHE A 25 1.23 7.46 -3.75
N THR A 26 2.20 8.26 -4.17
CA THR A 26 2.01 9.68 -4.51
C THR A 26 1.12 9.84 -5.74
N GLY A 27 1.30 9.01 -6.77
CA GLY A 27 0.41 9.00 -7.94
C GLY A 27 -1.03 8.61 -7.60
N VAL A 28 -1.20 7.58 -6.76
CA VAL A 28 -2.53 7.17 -6.26
C VAL A 28 -3.17 8.26 -5.38
N LEU A 29 -2.39 8.92 -4.53
CA LEU A 29 -2.87 10.00 -3.66
C LEU A 29 -3.27 11.23 -4.46
N ALA A 30 -2.47 11.62 -5.46
CA ALA A 30 -2.80 12.72 -6.36
C ALA A 30 -4.09 12.44 -7.13
N TYR A 31 -4.26 11.20 -7.62
CA TYR A 31 -5.50 10.76 -8.25
C TYR A 31 -6.70 10.81 -7.29
N TYR A 32 -6.54 10.35 -6.05
CA TYR A 32 -7.60 10.43 -5.03
C TYR A 32 -8.01 11.86 -4.69
N LEU A 33 -7.05 12.78 -4.61
CA LEU A 33 -7.31 14.19 -4.31
C LEU A 33 -7.99 14.89 -5.50
N HIS A 34 -7.60 14.54 -6.72
CA HIS A 34 -8.27 15.00 -7.94
C HIS A 34 -9.72 14.51 -8.01
N GLU A 35 -9.95 13.26 -7.62
CA GLU A 35 -11.28 12.63 -7.60
C GLU A 35 -12.22 13.21 -6.52
N THR A 36 -11.68 13.77 -5.43
CA THR A 36 -12.45 14.35 -4.31
C THR A 36 -12.81 15.82 -4.51
N HIS A 37 -12.41 16.43 -5.63
CA HIS A 37 -12.84 17.79 -5.97
C HIS A 37 -14.33 17.82 -6.39
N PRO A 38 -15.15 18.64 -5.72
CA PRO A 38 -16.62 18.62 -5.84
C PRO A 38 -17.16 19.06 -7.21
N ARG A 39 -16.31 19.56 -8.12
CA ARG A 39 -16.70 20.04 -9.46
C ARG A 39 -16.57 18.99 -10.56
N THR A 40 -15.91 17.85 -10.28
CA THR A 40 -15.56 16.79 -11.26
C THR A 40 -15.94 15.39 -10.76
N ALA A 41 -16.86 15.30 -9.80
CA ALA A 41 -17.25 14.04 -9.16
C ALA A 41 -17.84 13.06 -10.18
N LEU A 42 -17.01 12.14 -10.69
CA LEU A 42 -17.49 10.94 -11.36
C LEU A 42 -18.25 10.08 -10.32
N PRO A 43 -19.33 9.39 -10.74
CA PRO A 43 -20.17 8.62 -9.84
C PRO A 43 -19.34 7.60 -9.02
N PRO A 44 -19.65 7.43 -7.72
CA PRO A 44 -18.86 6.62 -6.78
C PRO A 44 -18.68 5.16 -7.19
N ASP A 45 -19.53 4.65 -8.08
CA ASP A 45 -19.46 3.30 -8.67
C ASP A 45 -18.22 3.09 -9.56
N GLN A 46 -17.60 4.15 -10.09
CA GLN A 46 -16.39 4.06 -10.93
C GLN A 46 -15.08 4.32 -10.17
N ARG A 47 -15.15 4.49 -8.84
CA ARG A 47 -13.95 4.78 -8.06
C ARG A 47 -13.11 3.53 -7.84
N LEU A 48 -11.92 3.53 -8.44
CA LEU A 48 -10.92 2.49 -8.22
C LEU A 48 -10.52 2.36 -6.74
N MET A 49 -10.65 3.45 -5.96
CA MET A 49 -10.45 3.42 -4.51
C MET A 49 -11.49 2.61 -3.74
N GLU A 50 -12.74 2.59 -4.17
CA GLU A 50 -13.76 1.72 -3.56
C GLU A 50 -13.39 0.25 -3.75
N LEU A 51 -12.93 -0.09 -4.96
CA LEU A 51 -12.49 -1.44 -5.29
C LEU A 51 -11.23 -1.86 -4.50
N ILE A 52 -10.29 -0.93 -4.31
CA ILE A 52 -9.08 -1.15 -3.52
C ILE A 52 -9.42 -1.26 -2.03
N ARG A 53 -10.35 -0.45 -1.52
CA ARG A 53 -10.87 -0.57 -0.15
C ARG A 53 -11.51 -1.93 0.07
N TRP A 54 -12.43 -2.33 -0.81
CA TRP A 54 -13.07 -3.65 -0.76
C TRP A 54 -12.04 -4.79 -0.81
N LYS A 55 -11.04 -4.70 -1.69
CA LYS A 55 -10.00 -5.74 -1.80
C LYS A 55 -9.18 -5.84 -0.51
N ARG A 56 -8.84 -4.71 0.12
CA ARG A 56 -8.13 -4.70 1.41
C ARG A 56 -8.97 -5.31 2.52
N GLU A 57 -10.25 -4.95 2.61
CA GLU A 57 -11.18 -5.51 3.59
C GLU A 57 -11.34 -7.03 3.41
N LYS A 58 -11.49 -7.49 2.17
CA LYS A 58 -11.58 -8.91 1.85
C LYS A 58 -10.32 -9.66 2.29
N THR A 59 -9.13 -9.15 1.95
CA THR A 59 -7.86 -9.79 2.32
C THR A 59 -7.63 -9.80 3.83
N GLN A 60 -8.06 -8.76 4.56
CA GLN A 60 -8.00 -8.77 6.03
C GLN A 60 -8.90 -9.87 6.62
N ARG A 61 -10.14 -9.99 6.14
CA ARG A 61 -11.07 -11.04 6.60
C ARG A 61 -10.54 -12.44 6.33
N GLU A 62 -10.00 -12.69 5.15
CA GLU A 62 -9.36 -13.99 4.82
C GLU A 62 -8.15 -14.28 5.71
N ARG A 63 -7.39 -13.26 6.14
CA ARG A 63 -6.29 -13.42 7.09
C ARG A 63 -6.78 -13.73 8.50
N GLU A 64 -7.81 -13.05 8.96
CA GLU A 64 -8.43 -13.29 10.26
C GLU A 64 -9.05 -14.69 10.33
N GLU A 65 -9.72 -15.14 9.27
CA GLU A 65 -10.29 -16.48 9.18
C GLU A 65 -9.20 -17.56 9.20
N LYS A 66 -8.10 -17.37 8.47
CA LYS A 66 -6.95 -18.28 8.52
C LYS A 66 -6.30 -18.30 9.89
N LEU A 67 -6.16 -17.15 10.54
CA LEU A 67 -5.58 -17.05 11.87
C LEU A 67 -6.46 -17.77 12.91
N ARG A 68 -7.78 -17.58 12.84
CA ARG A 68 -8.75 -18.30 13.68
C ARG A 68 -8.74 -19.80 13.42
N ALA A 69 -8.68 -20.23 12.16
CA ALA A 69 -8.61 -21.65 11.82
C ALA A 69 -7.34 -22.33 12.34
N LEU A 70 -6.21 -21.63 12.36
CA LEU A 70 -4.96 -22.11 12.94
C LEU A 70 -5.04 -22.22 14.46
N ASP A 71 -5.70 -21.27 15.13
CA ASP A 71 -5.91 -21.27 16.58
C ASP A 71 -6.81 -22.45 17.02
N THR A 72 -7.88 -22.72 16.27
CA THR A 72 -8.78 -23.87 16.54
C THR A 72 -8.15 -25.22 16.20
N ALA A 73 -7.22 -25.29 15.25
CA ALA A 73 -6.54 -26.53 14.88
C ALA A 73 -5.33 -26.87 15.77
N GLY A 74 -4.84 -25.90 16.55
CA GLY A 74 -3.77 -26.08 17.53
C GLY A 74 -4.26 -26.47 18.94
N GLN A 75 -5.57 -26.47 19.15
CA GLN A 75 -6.25 -26.93 20.38
C GLN A 75 -6.72 -28.38 20.26
#